data_AF-A0A7W7Z486-F1
#
_entry.id   AF-A0A7W7Z486-F1
#
_cell.length_a   1.000
_cell.length_b   1.000
_cell.length_c   1.000
_cell.angle_alpha   90.00
_cell.angle_beta   90.00
_cell.angle_gamma   90.00
#
_symmetry.space_group_name_H-M   'P 1'
#
loop_
_entity.id
_entity.type
_entity.pdbx_description
1 polymer ?
#
loop_
_entity_poly.entity_id
_entity_poly.type
_entity_poly.pdbx_seq_one_letter_code
_entity_poly.pdbx_strand_id
1 'polypeptide(L)'
;MSSEDVKAILDRVLTWPPERQQDAVEMLLMMEASDASAYRLTHDQIAEVRRRRDDPDAETLTLEEFTARLQQRIAARPQEMM
;
A
#
# COMPACT_ATOMS: atom_id res chain seq x y z
N MET A 1 1.42 16.95 -6.39
CA MET A 1 2.30 17.30 -5.26
C MET A 1 3.69 17.47 -5.80
N SER A 2 4.27 18.66 -5.64
CA SER A 2 5.63 18.98 -6.10
C SER A 2 6.65 18.76 -4.97
N SER A 3 7.94 18.71 -5.31
CA SER A 3 9.01 18.68 -4.31
C SER A 3 9.02 19.95 -3.44
N GLU A 4 8.59 21.08 -3.99
CA GLU A 4 8.45 22.34 -3.24
C GLU A 4 7.36 22.25 -2.17
N ASP A 5 6.22 21.61 -2.50
CA ASP A 5 5.14 21.38 -1.54
C ASP A 5 5.61 20.50 -0.37
N VAL A 6 6.39 19.46 -0.66
CA VAL A 6 6.97 18.56 0.35
C VAL A 6 7.92 19.32 1.25
N LYS A 7 8.82 20.13 0.67
CA LYS A 7 9.76 20.94 1.45
C LYS A 7 9.03 21.92 2.38
N ALA A 8 8.00 22.60 1.88
CA ALA A 8 7.21 23.52 2.70
C ALA A 8 6.50 22.83 3.87
N ILE A 9 6.12 21.55 3.73
CA ILE A 9 5.60 20.74 4.85
C ILE A 9 6.71 20.45 5.86
N LEU A 10 7.88 19.98 5.41
CA LEU A 10 9.00 19.67 6.29
C LEU A 10 9.48 20.90 7.06
N ASP A 11 9.54 22.07 6.42
CA ASP A 11 9.88 23.33 7.07
C ASP A 11 8.91 23.67 8.22
N ARG A 12 7.61 23.34 8.09
CA ARG A 12 6.63 23.49 9.17
C ARG A 12 6.79 22.43 10.27
N VAL A 13 7.16 21.21 9.92
CA VAL A 13 7.42 20.14 10.92
C VAL A 13 8.57 20.57 11.83
N LEU A 14 9.60 21.21 11.30
CA LEU A 14 10.73 21.72 12.08
C LEU A 14 10.33 22.80 13.11
N THR A 15 9.15 23.42 12.99
CA THR A 15 8.64 24.38 13.98
C THR A 15 7.76 23.73 15.05
N TRP A 16 7.51 22.42 14.99
CA TRP A 16 6.69 21.71 15.98
C TRP A 16 7.45 21.48 17.29
N PRO A 17 6.75 21.18 18.40
CA PRO A 17 7.39 20.68 19.62
C PRO A 17 8.23 19.43 19.35
N PRO A 18 9.33 19.20 20.09
CA PRO A 18 10.24 18.07 19.85
C PRO A 18 9.55 16.71 19.81
N GLU A 19 8.55 16.48 20.65
CA GLU A 19 7.81 15.22 20.71
C GLU A 19 7.06 14.97 19.39
N ARG A 20 6.50 16.02 18.80
CA ARG A 20 5.78 15.94 17.53
C ARG A 20 6.73 15.82 16.33
N GLN A 21 7.95 16.35 16.43
CA GLN A 21 8.98 16.09 15.43
C GLN A 21 9.42 14.64 15.46
N GLN A 22 9.57 14.06 16.65
CA GLN A 22 9.88 12.64 16.82
C GLN A 22 8.79 11.76 16.20
N ASP A 23 7.51 12.04 16.46
CA ASP A 23 6.38 11.35 15.79
C ASP A 23 6.52 11.40 14.26
N ALA A 24 6.86 12.56 13.70
CA ALA A 24 7.01 12.73 12.25
C ALA A 24 8.20 11.94 11.68
N VAL A 25 9.33 11.93 12.39
CA VAL A 25 10.51 11.14 12.02
C VAL A 25 10.19 9.64 12.03
N GLU A 26 9.51 9.15 13.07
CA GLU A 26 9.11 7.74 13.17
C GLU A 26 8.21 7.32 12.02
N MET A 27 7.24 8.16 11.64
CA MET A 27 6.38 7.90 10.48
C MET A 27 7.17 7.81 9.18
N LEU A 28 8.10 8.73 8.94
CA LEU A 28 8.94 8.71 7.73
C LEU A 28 9.85 7.48 7.68
N LEU A 29 10.48 7.12 8.81
CA LEU A 29 11.30 5.92 8.91
C LEU A 29 10.49 4.64 8.66
N MET A 30 9.26 4.56 9.16
CA MET A 30 8.37 3.43 8.86
C MET A 30 8.01 3.34 7.37
N MET A 31 7.79 4.48 6.71
CA MET A 31 7.56 4.51 5.27
C MET A 31 8.77 4.01 4.50
N GLU A 32 9.97 4.50 4.84
CA GLU A 32 11.22 4.06 4.23
C GLU A 32 11.50 2.58 4.44
N ALA A 33 11.25 2.06 5.66
CA ALA A 33 11.42 0.64 5.97
C ALA A 33 10.43 -0.24 5.21
N SER A 34 9.17 0.19 5.11
CA SER A 34 8.15 -0.47 4.28
C SER A 34 8.57 -0.48 2.81
N ASP A 35 9.15 0.63 2.33
CA ASP A 35 9.67 0.70 0.98
C ASP A 35 10.90 -0.19 0.77
N ALA A 36 11.83 -0.26 1.71
CA ALA A 36 12.99 -1.15 1.62
C ALA A 36 12.63 -2.64 1.77
N SER A 37 11.41 -2.96 2.22
CA SER A 37 10.97 -4.34 2.43
C SER A 37 10.97 -5.14 1.11
N ALA A 38 11.65 -6.29 1.12
CA ALA A 38 11.55 -7.29 0.07
C ALA A 38 10.15 -7.93 -0.01
N TYR A 39 9.36 -7.80 1.06
CA TYR A 39 8.00 -8.32 1.15
C TYR A 39 7.01 -7.17 0.97
N ARG A 40 6.55 -6.96 -0.27
CA ARG A 40 5.49 -6.02 -0.62
C ARG A 40 4.33 -6.76 -1.26
N LEU A 41 3.11 -6.34 -0.91
CA LEU A 41 1.91 -6.82 -1.60
C LEU A 41 1.85 -6.21 -2.99
N THR A 42 1.46 -7.01 -3.98
CA THR A 42 1.13 -6.50 -5.31
C THR A 42 -0.13 -5.63 -5.25
N HIS A 43 -0.36 -4.82 -6.29
CA HIS A 43 -1.57 -4.01 -6.40
C HIS A 43 -2.84 -4.86 -6.23
N ASP A 44 -2.88 -6.05 -6.83
CA ASP A 44 -4.00 -6.98 -6.73
C ASP A 44 -4.17 -7.52 -5.30
N GLN A 45 -3.06 -7.84 -4.62
CA GLN A 45 -3.09 -8.29 -3.23
C GLN A 45 -3.57 -7.15 -2.29
N ILE A 46 -3.18 -5.91 -2.54
CA ILE A 46 -3.67 -4.74 -1.79
C ILE A 46 -5.17 -4.56 -2.02
N ALA A 47 -5.64 -4.68 -3.26
CA ALA A 47 -7.06 -4.59 -3.59
C ALA A 47 -7.86 -5.69 -2.87
N GLU A 48 -7.34 -6.92 -2.82
CA GLU A 48 -7.96 -8.03 -2.10
C GLU A 48 -7.99 -7.80 -0.59
N VAL A 49 -6.92 -7.26 0.02
CA VAL A 49 -6.92 -6.90 1.44
C VAL A 49 -7.99 -5.84 1.74
N ARG A 50 -8.11 -4.81 0.88
CA ARG A 50 -9.15 -3.78 1.03
C ARG A 50 -10.55 -4.39 0.98
N ARG A 51 -10.83 -5.23 -0.03
CA ARG A 51 -12.12 -5.92 -0.18
C ARG A 51 -12.49 -6.72 1.06
N ARG A 52 -11.56 -7.51 1.61
CA ARG A 52 -11.82 -8.30 2.84
C ARG A 52 -12.01 -7.45 4.08
N ARG A 53 -11.42 -6.27 4.14
CA ARG A 53 -11.64 -5.37 5.26
C ARG A 53 -13.03 -4.72 5.18
N ASP A 54 -13.50 -4.46 3.97
CA ASP A 54 -14.80 -3.82 3.73
C ASP A 54 -15.97 -4.81 3.88
N ASP A 55 -15.76 -6.10 3.54
CA ASP A 55 -16.71 -7.19 3.80
C ASP A 55 -15.96 -8.46 4.28
N PRO A 56 -15.75 -8.59 5.60
CA PRO A 56 -14.93 -9.65 6.19
C PRO A 56 -15.58 -11.04 6.16
N ASP A 57 -16.92 -11.09 6.15
CA ASP A 57 -17.71 -12.32 6.28
C ASP A 57 -18.36 -12.72 4.94
N ALA A 58 -17.86 -12.22 3.81
CA ALA A 58 -18.33 -12.59 2.49
C ALA A 58 -18.18 -14.11 2.25
N GLU A 59 -19.26 -14.86 2.46
CA GLU A 59 -19.29 -16.32 2.29
C GLU A 59 -19.23 -16.75 0.81
N THR A 60 -19.65 -15.85 -0.10
CA THR A 60 -19.79 -16.16 -1.53
C THR A 60 -19.23 -15.05 -2.41
N LEU A 61 -18.99 -15.40 -3.67
CA LEU A 61 -18.54 -14.50 -4.72
C LEU A 61 -19.48 -14.69 -5.90
N THR A 62 -19.79 -13.62 -6.63
CA THR A 62 -20.50 -13.77 -7.90
C THR A 62 -19.59 -14.46 -8.93
N LEU A 63 -20.22 -15.10 -9.93
CA LEU A 63 -19.48 -15.74 -11.02
C LEU A 63 -18.64 -14.73 -11.82
N GLU A 64 -19.13 -13.50 -11.97
CA GLU A 64 -18.42 -12.42 -12.65
C GLU A 64 -17.14 -12.05 -11.90
N GLU A 65 -17.23 -11.85 -10.57
CA GLU A 65 -16.07 -11.56 -9.73
C GLU A 65 -15.06 -12.71 -9.74
N PHE A 66 -15.54 -13.97 -9.69
CA PHE A 66 -14.67 -15.13 -9.79
C PHE A 66 -13.91 -15.15 -11.12
N THR A 67 -14.61 -14.92 -12.22
CA THR A 67 -14.03 -14.94 -13.57
C THR A 67 -12.99 -13.83 -13.74
N ALA A 68 -13.31 -12.62 -13.30
CA ALA A 68 -12.39 -11.48 -13.35
C ALA A 68 -11.09 -11.77 -12.57
N ARG A 69 -11.20 -12.34 -11.36
CA ARG A 69 -10.04 -12.72 -10.53
C ARG A 69 -9.20 -13.82 -11.18
N LEU A 70 -9.84 -14.82 -11.79
CA LEU A 70 -9.14 -15.89 -12.48
C LEU A 70 -8.31 -15.34 -13.65
N GLN A 71 -8.89 -14.44 -14.45
CA GLN A 71 -8.21 -13.80 -15.57
C GLN A 71 -7.02 -12.97 -15.12
N GLN A 72 -7.18 -12.14 -14.08
CA GLN A 72 -6.09 -11.35 -13.51
C GLN A 72 -4.95 -12.25 -13.00
N ARG A 73 -5.26 -13.35 -12.33
CA ARG A 73 -4.26 -14.29 -11.83
C ARG A 73 -3.51 -15.04 -12.95
N ILE A 74 -4.18 -15.32 -14.07
CA ILE A 74 -3.53 -15.90 -15.25
C ILE A 74 -2.62 -14.88 -15.92
N ALA A 75 -3.08 -13.63 -16.06
CA ALA A 75 -2.31 -12.55 -16.67
C ALA A 75 -1.09 -12.12 -15.83
N ALA A 76 -1.19 -12.21 -14.49
CA ALA A 76 -0.13 -11.85 -13.56
C ALA A 76 0.89 -12.96 -13.31
N ARG A 77 0.75 -14.15 -13.92
CA ARG A 77 1.78 -15.20 -13.83
C ARG A 77 2.99 -14.78 -14.67
N PRO A 78 4.21 -14.66 -14.10
CA PRO A 78 5.42 -14.55 -14.90
C PRO A 78 5.55 -15.82 -15.75
N GLN A 79 5.96 -15.68 -17.02
CA GLN A 79 6.39 -16.80 -17.84
C GLN A 79 7.72 -17.34 -17.30
N GLU A 80 7.72 -17.98 -16.13
CA GLU A 80 8.84 -18.79 -15.65
C GLU A 80 8.39 -20.24 -15.62
N MET A 81 8.52 -20.89 -16.79
CA MET A 81 8.72 -22.33 -17.01
C MET A 81 8.57 -22.62 -18.51
N MET A 82 9.55 -22.20 -19.30
CA MET A 82 10.04 -22.95 -20.47
C MET A 82 11.48 -22.57 -20.78
#